data_AF-A0A165F688-F1
#
_entry.id   AF-A0A165F688-F1
#
_cell.length_a   1.000
_cell.length_b   1.000
_cell.length_c   1.000
_cell.angle_alpha   90.00
_cell.angle_beta   90.00
_cell.angle_gamma   90.00
#
_symmetry.space_group_name_H-M   'P 1'
#
loop_
_entity.id
_entity.type
_entity.pdbx_description
1 polymer ?
#
loop_
_entity_poly.entity_id
_entity_poly.type
_entity_poly.pdbx_seq_one_letter_code
_entity_poly.pdbx_strand_id
1 'polypeptide(L)'
;MTIELASGALEFDSSEVPDPPAISFTNDLDRLDCIWDDSSPSWDNSSPLLLRDRSIALIHWLKLYQYPLKPAAFWEKYSANGKRLPITKISDLLKQARKLRDQELAHQAKVSFGTQFSQVFAYRTGGEAEPRVKSNVSSIARTFEKLQASTIS
;
A
#
# COMPACT_ATOMS: atom_id res chain seq x y z
N MET A 1 -13.09 -10.93 -12.53
CA MET A 1 -13.67 -11.09 -11.17
C MET A 1 -14.20 -9.75 -10.73
N THR A 2 -15.20 -9.72 -9.85
CA THR A 2 -15.91 -8.46 -9.54
C THR A 2 -16.01 -8.25 -8.02
N ILE A 3 -15.65 -7.06 -7.56
CA ILE A 3 -15.92 -6.58 -6.21
C ILE A 3 -16.89 -5.40 -6.29
N GLU A 4 -17.79 -5.31 -5.31
CA GLU A 4 -18.73 -4.19 -5.18
C GLU A 4 -18.13 -3.22 -4.18
N LEU A 5 -17.73 -2.04 -4.66
CA LEU A 5 -17.27 -0.93 -3.84
C LEU A 5 -18.42 0.06 -3.65
N ALA A 6 -18.34 0.94 -2.65
CA ALA A 6 -19.26 2.07 -2.52
C ALA A 6 -19.24 2.98 -3.77
N SER A 7 -18.09 3.06 -4.45
CA SER A 7 -17.91 3.75 -5.73
C SER A 7 -18.48 3.01 -6.96
N GLY A 8 -19.02 1.81 -6.78
CA GLY A 8 -19.55 0.92 -7.82
C GLY A 8 -18.74 -0.36 -8.02
N ALA A 9 -19.25 -1.23 -8.90
CA ALA A 9 -18.61 -2.50 -9.23
C ALA A 9 -17.26 -2.29 -9.95
N LEU A 10 -16.23 -3.02 -9.50
CA LEU A 10 -14.92 -3.05 -10.14
C LEU A 10 -14.62 -4.47 -10.62
N GLU A 11 -14.46 -4.60 -11.94
CA GLU A 11 -13.97 -5.83 -12.57
C GLU A 11 -12.44 -5.82 -12.65
N PHE A 12 -11.81 -6.93 -12.24
CA PHE A 12 -10.36 -7.08 -12.21
C PHE A 12 -9.94 -8.54 -12.49
N ASP A 13 -8.68 -8.72 -12.90
CA ASP A 13 -8.05 -10.04 -12.95
C ASP A 13 -7.22 -10.31 -11.69
N SER A 14 -7.10 -11.58 -11.30
CA SER A 14 -6.23 -12.03 -10.20
C SER A 14 -4.79 -11.58 -10.33
N SER A 15 -4.25 -11.49 -11.55
CA SER A 15 -2.87 -11.06 -11.79
C SER A 15 -2.64 -9.57 -11.53
N GLU A 16 -3.71 -8.78 -11.45
CA GLU A 16 -3.64 -7.34 -11.18
C GLU A 16 -3.65 -7.04 -9.68
N VAL A 17 -4.03 -8.01 -8.84
CA VAL A 17 -4.03 -7.86 -7.39
C VAL A 17 -2.58 -7.89 -6.90
N PRO A 18 -2.05 -6.77 -6.36
CA PRO A 18 -0.66 -6.74 -5.91
C PRO A 18 -0.48 -7.59 -4.65
N ASP A 19 0.76 -7.97 -4.35
CA ASP A 19 1.09 -8.59 -3.05
C ASP A 19 0.61 -7.66 -1.91
N PRO A 20 -0.02 -8.20 -0.85
CA PRO A 20 -0.63 -7.36 0.18
C PRO A 20 0.41 -6.43 0.82
N PRO A 21 0.12 -5.13 0.94
CA PRO A 21 1.03 -4.18 1.56
C PRO A 21 1.12 -4.44 3.07
N ALA A 22 2.23 -4.01 3.68
CA ALA A 22 2.38 -4.10 5.13
C ALA A 22 1.55 -3.01 5.82
N ILE A 23 0.56 -3.42 6.61
CA ILE A 23 -0.28 -2.54 7.42
C ILE A 23 -0.03 -2.79 8.91
N SER A 24 -0.13 -1.72 9.70
CA SER A 24 -0.06 -1.75 11.15
C SER A 24 -0.81 -0.54 11.69
N PHE A 25 -1.64 -0.77 12.70
CA PHE A 25 -2.48 0.23 13.36
C PHE A 25 -2.17 0.35 14.84
N THR A 26 -1.01 -0.15 15.29
CA THR A 26 -0.65 -0.27 16.71
C THR A 26 -0.70 1.07 17.46
N ASN A 27 -0.51 2.19 16.74
CA ASN A 27 -0.52 3.53 17.32
C ASN A 27 -1.58 4.46 16.68
N ASP A 28 -2.48 3.94 15.85
CA ASP A 28 -3.40 4.76 15.04
C ASP A 28 -4.66 3.96 14.66
N LEU A 29 -5.57 3.84 15.64
CA LEU A 29 -6.85 3.15 15.48
C LEU A 29 -7.88 4.00 14.73
N ASP A 30 -7.80 5.33 14.83
CA ASP A 30 -8.69 6.22 14.08
C ASP A 30 -8.47 6.04 12.58
N ARG A 31 -7.22 5.87 12.15
CA ARG A 31 -6.89 5.50 10.78
C ARG A 31 -7.43 4.14 10.37
N LEU A 32 -7.59 3.19 11.30
CA LEU A 32 -8.23 1.91 10.97
C LEU A 32 -9.68 2.15 10.54
N ASP A 33 -10.43 2.96 11.30
CA ASP A 33 -11.82 3.31 10.98
C ASP A 33 -11.94 3.96 9.60
N CYS A 34 -11.04 4.91 9.28
CA CYS A 34 -11.05 5.59 7.99
C CYS A 34 -10.77 4.68 6.78
N ILE A 35 -10.16 3.50 6.97
CA ILE A 35 -9.79 2.62 5.86
C ILE A 35 -10.48 1.25 5.87
N TRP A 36 -11.29 0.99 6.90
CA TRP A 36 -11.90 -0.31 7.14
C TRP A 36 -13.00 -0.63 6.14
N ASP A 37 -13.92 0.31 5.94
CA ASP A 37 -15.15 0.18 5.16
C ASP A 37 -15.38 1.42 4.30
N ASP A 38 -15.51 1.23 2.99
CA ASP A 38 -15.76 2.30 2.02
C ASP A 38 -17.20 2.81 2.01
N SER A 39 -18.11 2.14 2.72
CA SER A 39 -19.48 2.60 2.96
C SER A 39 -19.61 3.46 4.23
N SER A 40 -18.55 3.55 5.03
CA SER A 40 -18.55 4.33 6.28
C SER A 40 -18.45 5.84 6.00
N PRO A 41 -19.14 6.70 6.79
CA PRO A 41 -18.93 8.15 6.74
C PRO A 41 -17.48 8.58 7.04
N SER A 42 -16.72 7.74 7.76
CA SER A 42 -15.32 7.99 8.09
C SER A 42 -14.35 7.67 6.94
N TRP A 43 -14.84 7.05 5.85
CA TRP A 43 -14.02 6.68 4.71
C TRP A 43 -13.41 7.91 4.03
N ASP A 44 -12.08 7.99 4.03
CA ASP A 44 -11.34 9.13 3.46
C ASP A 44 -10.79 8.85 2.06
N ASN A 45 -11.25 7.75 1.43
CA ASN A 45 -10.75 7.26 0.14
C ASN A 45 -9.25 6.96 0.12
N SER A 46 -8.63 6.74 1.29
CA SER A 46 -7.21 6.42 1.43
C SER A 46 -7.06 4.95 1.78
N SER A 47 -6.51 4.13 0.88
CA SER A 47 -6.13 2.76 1.21
C SER A 47 -4.70 2.47 0.77
N PRO A 48 -3.94 1.67 1.54
CA PRO A 48 -2.63 1.20 1.10
C PRO A 48 -2.73 0.21 -0.08
N LEU A 49 -3.93 -0.32 -0.37
CA LEU A 49 -4.15 -1.18 -1.52
C LEU A 49 -4.86 -0.39 -2.63
N LEU A 50 -4.11 -0.11 -3.69
CA LEU A 50 -4.60 0.47 -4.92
C LEU A 50 -4.76 -0.61 -5.98
N LEU A 51 -5.92 -0.67 -6.60
CA LEU A 51 -6.19 -1.54 -7.75
C LEU A 51 -6.73 -0.67 -8.89
N ARG A 52 -5.96 -0.52 -9.97
CA ARG A 52 -6.27 0.38 -11.10
C ARG A 52 -6.62 1.80 -10.60
N ASP A 53 -5.77 2.33 -9.73
CA ASP A 53 -5.91 3.66 -9.11
C ASP A 53 -7.14 3.86 -8.21
N ARG A 54 -7.82 2.76 -7.84
CA ARG A 54 -8.92 2.80 -6.86
C ARG A 54 -8.45 2.28 -5.50
N SER A 55 -8.72 3.08 -4.46
CA SER A 55 -8.52 2.68 -3.07
C SER A 55 -9.48 1.58 -2.67
N ILE A 56 -8.96 0.47 -2.19
CA ILE A 56 -9.77 -0.68 -1.74
C ILE A 56 -9.81 -0.75 -0.21
N ALA A 57 -10.98 -0.56 0.38
CA ALA A 57 -11.16 -0.71 1.83
C ALA A 57 -10.84 -2.13 2.34
N LEU A 58 -10.41 -2.23 3.60
CA LEU A 58 -9.92 -3.50 4.19
C LEU A 58 -10.96 -4.62 4.16
N ILE A 59 -12.24 -4.30 4.36
CA ILE A 59 -13.35 -5.26 4.27
C ILE A 59 -13.32 -6.09 2.98
N HIS A 60 -12.90 -5.48 1.86
CA HIS A 60 -12.86 -6.14 0.55
C HIS A 60 -11.59 -6.96 0.33
N TRP A 61 -10.57 -6.83 1.18
CA TRP A 61 -9.29 -7.52 1.00
C TRP A 61 -9.44 -9.03 1.13
N LEU A 62 -10.28 -9.49 2.06
CA LEU A 62 -10.55 -10.92 2.16
C LEU A 62 -11.06 -11.45 0.83
N LYS A 63 -12.04 -10.77 0.21
CA LYS A 63 -12.57 -11.16 -1.10
C LYS A 63 -11.50 -11.11 -2.20
N LEU A 64 -10.66 -10.06 -2.23
CA LEU A 64 -9.58 -9.94 -3.22
C LEU A 64 -8.56 -11.09 -3.14
N TYR A 65 -8.13 -11.46 -1.93
CA TYR A 65 -7.11 -12.49 -1.74
C TYR A 65 -7.67 -13.91 -1.62
N GLN A 66 -8.97 -14.07 -1.31
CA GLN A 66 -9.65 -15.36 -1.24
C GLN A 66 -9.99 -15.90 -2.63
N TYR A 67 -10.26 -15.04 -3.61
CA TYR A 67 -10.92 -15.49 -4.83
C TYR A 67 -10.03 -16.15 -5.87
N PRO A 68 -8.77 -15.74 -6.12
CA PRO A 68 -7.68 -16.70 -6.32
C PRO A 68 -6.30 -15.99 -6.33
N LEU A 69 -5.50 -16.11 -5.27
CA LEU A 69 -4.15 -16.55 -5.58
C LEU A 69 -4.38 -17.90 -6.25
N LYS A 70 -4.34 -18.01 -7.59
CA LYS A 70 -4.27 -19.34 -8.21
C LYS A 70 -3.20 -20.05 -7.40
N PRO A 71 -3.50 -21.11 -6.63
CA PRO A 71 -2.47 -21.71 -5.79
C PRO A 71 -1.27 -22.06 -6.68
N ALA A 72 -1.55 -22.42 -7.93
CA ALA A 72 -0.58 -22.50 -9.01
C ALA A 72 0.31 -21.25 -9.17
N ALA A 73 -0.21 -20.04 -9.43
CA ALA A 73 0.62 -18.84 -9.65
C ALA A 73 1.40 -18.39 -8.40
N PHE A 74 0.76 -18.46 -7.22
CA PHE A 74 1.46 -18.17 -5.96
C PHE A 74 2.58 -19.19 -5.72
N TRP A 75 2.28 -20.48 -5.85
CA TRP A 75 3.28 -21.53 -5.67
C TRP A 75 4.26 -21.61 -6.84
N GLU A 76 3.96 -21.12 -8.03
CA GLU A 76 4.90 -20.98 -9.15
C GLU A 76 5.97 -19.95 -8.78
N LYS A 77 5.54 -18.79 -8.27
CA LYS A 77 6.44 -17.74 -7.75
C LYS A 77 7.23 -18.19 -6.51
N TYR A 78 6.60 -18.96 -5.63
CA TYR A 78 7.16 -19.35 -4.33
C TYR A 78 7.45 -20.85 -4.21
N SER A 79 7.83 -21.49 -5.31
CA SER A 79 8.43 -22.83 -5.31
C SER A 79 9.77 -22.79 -6.03
N ALA A 80 10.67 -23.68 -5.63
CA ALA A 80 11.92 -23.93 -6.34
C ALA A 80 12.07 -25.44 -6.50
N ASN A 81 12.43 -25.88 -7.72
CA ASN A 81 12.62 -27.29 -8.04
C ASN A 81 11.40 -28.18 -7.67
N GLY A 82 10.19 -27.68 -7.96
CA GLY A 82 8.94 -28.39 -7.66
C GLY A 82 8.56 -28.46 -6.18
N LYS A 83 9.31 -27.81 -5.28
CA LYS A 83 9.00 -27.75 -3.85
C LYS A 83 8.67 -26.33 -3.41
N ARG A 84 7.60 -26.19 -2.63
CA ARG A 84 7.20 -24.93 -2.01
C ARG A 84 8.30 -24.43 -1.07
N LEU A 85 8.58 -23.13 -1.13
CA LEU A 85 9.52 -22.50 -0.21
C LEU A 85 8.94 -22.49 1.22
N PRO A 86 9.79 -22.57 2.26
CA PRO A 86 9.35 -22.35 3.64
C PRO A 86 8.71 -20.96 3.81
N ILE A 87 7.69 -20.87 4.67
CA ILE A 87 6.95 -19.62 4.89
C ILE A 87 7.84 -18.46 5.36
N THR A 88 8.91 -18.76 6.11
CA THR A 88 9.92 -17.78 6.53
C THR A 88 10.61 -17.15 5.32
N LYS A 89 11.03 -17.98 4.36
CA LYS A 89 11.67 -17.51 3.12
C LYS A 89 10.71 -16.70 2.24
N ILE A 90 9.45 -17.13 2.14
CA ILE A 90 8.41 -16.36 1.43
C ILE A 90 8.22 -14.99 2.09
N SER A 91 8.15 -14.96 3.42
CA SER A 91 8.03 -13.72 4.19
C SER A 91 9.22 -12.79 3.97
N ASP A 92 10.44 -13.33 3.92
CA ASP A 92 11.65 -12.54 3.67
C ASP A 92 11.70 -11.98 2.25
N LEU A 93 11.30 -12.78 1.25
CA LEU A 93 11.17 -12.31 -0.14
C LEU A 93 10.15 -11.17 -0.25
N LEU A 94 8.99 -11.30 0.41
CA LEU A 94 7.98 -10.25 0.44
C LEU A 94 8.50 -8.97 1.13
N LYS A 95 9.22 -9.11 2.25
CA LYS A 95 9.85 -7.97 2.92
C LYS A 95 10.87 -7.27 2.03
N GLN A 96 11.70 -8.02 1.32
CA GLN A 96 12.69 -7.47 0.39
C GLN A 96 12.02 -6.76 -0.78
N ALA A 97 11.00 -7.36 -1.39
CA ALA A 97 10.25 -6.74 -2.48
C ALA A 97 9.57 -5.43 -2.03
N ARG A 98 8.98 -5.40 -0.83
CA ARG A 98 8.42 -4.16 -0.25
C ARG A 98 9.51 -3.11 -0.03
N LYS A 99 10.66 -3.49 0.53
CA LYS A 99 11.78 -2.57 0.74
C LYS A 99 12.27 -1.96 -0.57
N LEU A 100 12.43 -2.76 -1.62
CA LEU A 100 12.87 -2.29 -2.94
C LEU A 100 11.86 -1.32 -3.55
N ARG A 101 10.57 -1.63 -3.47
CA ARG A 101 9.49 -0.73 -3.94
C ARG A 101 9.52 0.60 -3.20
N ASP A 102 9.60 0.57 -1.87
CA ASP A 102 9.62 1.78 -1.06
C ASP A 102 10.85 2.64 -1.40
N GLN A 103 12.01 2.00 -1.66
CA GLN A 103 13.24 2.68 -2.09
C GLN A 103 13.07 3.39 -3.43
N GLU A 104 12.46 2.71 -4.41
CA GLU A 104 12.18 3.28 -5.72
C GLU A 104 11.21 4.47 -5.64
N LEU A 105 10.10 4.32 -4.90
CA LEU A 105 9.14 5.39 -4.70
C LEU A 105 9.74 6.59 -3.97
N ALA A 106 10.56 6.35 -2.94
CA ALA A 106 11.24 7.44 -2.24
C ALA A 106 12.28 8.14 -3.11
N HIS A 107 12.95 7.41 -4.01
CA HIS A 107 13.85 8.00 -5.00
C HIS A 107 13.08 8.88 -5.99
N GLN A 108 11.99 8.36 -6.55
CA GLN A 108 11.10 9.13 -7.44
C GLN A 108 10.57 10.38 -6.75
N ALA A 109 10.12 10.28 -5.49
CA ALA A 109 9.67 11.43 -4.71
C ALA A 109 10.75 12.52 -4.61
N LYS A 110 12.00 12.14 -4.33
CA LYS A 110 13.12 13.09 -4.27
C LYS A 110 13.39 13.75 -5.63
N VAL A 111 13.33 12.99 -6.71
CA VAL A 111 13.53 13.49 -8.07
C VAL A 111 12.39 14.44 -8.48
N SER A 112 11.13 14.04 -8.26
CA SER A 112 9.96 14.81 -8.68
C SER A 112 9.79 16.13 -7.91
N PHE A 113 10.05 16.12 -6.59
CA PHE A 113 9.84 17.32 -5.77
C PHE A 113 11.10 18.17 -5.60
N GLY A 114 12.29 17.65 -5.88
CA GLY A 114 13.55 18.42 -5.89
C GLY A 114 13.71 19.31 -4.66
N THR A 115 13.73 20.63 -4.87
CA THR A 115 13.90 21.63 -3.81
C THR A 115 12.70 21.72 -2.86
N GLN A 116 11.50 21.33 -3.31
CA GLN A 116 10.28 21.30 -2.50
C GLN A 116 10.16 20.02 -1.66
N PHE A 117 11.06 19.04 -1.85
CA PHE A 117 10.99 17.77 -1.12
C PHE A 117 10.97 17.97 0.40
N SER A 118 11.83 18.84 0.92
CA SER A 118 11.90 19.12 2.37
C SER A 118 10.61 19.75 2.90
N GLN A 119 9.91 20.55 2.10
CA GLN A 119 8.64 21.17 2.47
C GLN A 119 7.49 20.16 2.44
N VAL A 120 7.41 19.36 1.37
CA VAL A 120 6.30 18.42 1.13
C VAL A 120 6.40 17.18 2.02
N PHE A 121 7.61 16.72 2.31
CA PHE A 121 7.86 15.53 3.11
C PHE A 121 8.31 15.86 4.55
N ALA A 122 7.94 17.04 5.06
CA ALA A 122 8.14 17.40 6.45
C ALA A 122 6.98 16.94 7.35
N TYR A 123 7.27 16.77 8.64
CA TYR A 123 6.27 16.61 9.69
C TYR A 123 6.68 17.42 10.92
N ARG A 124 5.69 17.91 11.67
CA ARG A 124 5.93 18.62 12.93
C ARG A 124 5.99 17.62 14.07
N THR A 125 7.00 17.77 14.92
CA THR A 125 7.11 17.04 16.19
C THR A 125 6.85 18.03 17.32
N GLY A 126 6.04 17.65 18.31
CA GLY A 126 5.71 18.54 19.42
C GLY A 126 6.96 19.02 20.15
N GLY A 127 7.09 20.34 20.29
CA GLY A 127 8.20 21.00 20.99
C GLY A 127 9.34 21.49 20.10
N GLU A 128 9.33 21.22 18.79
CA GLU A 128 10.34 21.75 17.87
C GLU A 128 9.82 22.93 17.06
N ALA A 129 10.66 23.97 16.93
CA ALA A 129 10.33 25.17 16.16
C ALA A 129 10.34 24.91 14.64
N GLU A 130 11.21 24.02 14.17
CA GLU A 130 11.37 23.70 12.75
C GLU A 130 10.80 22.31 12.41
N PRO A 131 10.10 22.13 11.27
CA PRO A 131 9.61 20.83 10.83
C PRO A 131 10.75 19.85 10.52
N ARG A 132 10.60 18.57 10.90
CA ARG A 132 11.57 17.52 10.53
C ARG A 132 11.22 16.94 9.17
N VAL A 133 12.22 16.80 8.31
CA VAL A 133 12.08 16.09 7.03
C VAL A 133 12.06 14.58 7.26
N LYS A 134 11.12 13.87 6.63
CA LYS A 134 11.05 12.41 6.68
C LYS A 134 12.34 11.80 6.12
N SER A 135 12.98 10.96 6.93
CA SER A 135 14.18 10.19 6.54
C SER A 135 13.87 8.72 6.25
N ASN A 136 12.75 8.21 6.78
CA ASN A 136 12.33 6.82 6.56
C ASN A 136 11.73 6.63 5.16
N VAL A 137 12.36 5.77 4.38
CA VAL A 137 11.99 5.40 3.01
C VAL A 137 10.52 4.99 2.88
N SER A 138 10.00 4.14 3.77
CA SER A 138 8.61 3.69 3.70
C SER A 138 7.62 4.80 4.06
N SER A 139 8.01 5.75 4.92
CA SER A 139 7.18 6.93 5.18
C SER A 139 7.18 7.89 4.00
N ILE A 140 8.30 8.05 3.29
CA ILE A 140 8.38 8.90 2.10
C ILE A 140 7.52 8.27 0.99
N ALA A 141 7.68 6.97 0.72
CA ALA A 141 6.92 6.24 -0.29
C ALA A 141 5.40 6.40 -0.08
N ARG A 142 4.90 6.16 1.13
CA ARG A 142 3.47 6.33 1.46
C ARG A 142 2.95 7.76 1.22
N THR A 143 3.74 8.78 1.60
CA THR A 143 3.35 10.17 1.36
C THR A 143 3.32 10.47 -0.15
N PHE A 144 4.28 9.94 -0.90
CA PHE A 144 4.35 10.13 -2.35
C PHE A 144 3.17 9.49 -3.09
N GLU A 145 2.82 8.24 -2.74
CA GLU A 145 1.63 7.56 -3.28
C GLU A 145 0.35 8.37 -3.02
N LYS A 146 0.18 8.90 -1.80
CA LYS A 146 -0.99 9.73 -1.47
C LYS A 146 -1.05 11.01 -2.31
N LEU A 147 0.09 11.65 -2.55
CA LEU A 147 0.17 12.86 -3.37
C LEU A 147 -0.13 12.57 -4.84
N GLN A 148 0.34 11.44 -5.37
CA GLN A 148 0.02 11.02 -6.74
C GLN A 148 -1.49 10.74 -6.89
N ALA A 149 -2.09 10.05 -5.93
CA ALA A 149 -3.53 9.79 -5.93
C ALA A 149 -4.37 11.09 -5.85
N SER A 150 -3.87 12.12 -5.17
CA SER A 150 -4.55 13.41 -5.03
C SER A 150 -4.39 14.34 -6.25
N THR A 151 -3.39 14.10 -7.11
CA THR A 151 -3.10 14.95 -8.28
C THR A 151 -3.92 14.56 -9.51
N ILE A 152 -4.54 13.37 -9.49
CA ILE A 152 -5.27 12.78 -10.63
C ILE A 152 -6.81 12.94 -10.47
N SER A 153 -7.28 13.50 -9.35
CA SER A 153 -8.69 13.83 -9.11
C SER A 153 -9.03 15.28 -9.47
#